data_AF-A0A923H8K0-F1
#
_entry.id   AF-A0A923H8K0-F1
#
_cell.length_a   1.000
_cell.length_b   1.000
_cell.length_c   1.000
_cell.angle_alpha   90.00
_cell.angle_beta   90.00
_cell.angle_gamma   90.00
#
_symmetry.space_group_name_H-M   'P 1'
#
loop_
_entity.id
_entity.type
_entity.pdbx_description
1 polymer ?
#
loop_
_entity_poly.entity_id
_entity_poly.type
_entity_poly.pdbx_seq_one_letter_code
_entity_poly.pdbx_strand_id
1 'polypeptide(L)'
;MVQAQNSTEHPFETQKDSTNKDFLLKQLGNGYLHTKYFDFDLRYLVKYNQYEGLRTGLGGITNENFSNKFRINSYLVYGFADQRFKYSVGGGVRLAPQTNTWLNYSYTDDLQETGSSKFLTDTRFFQFFEPRLLNIDLFHKHITHAISLEHQLHPKLSSGLQFAISNVEPTYSYQYALDGDTWSKFNLSTATVSLAWSPFNKFKDTEDMLPEMKEGFPKFTMQLTKSYKGVFDGDFNFVKLDLKTIHRIEHKNENISEFTFVSGIARGNTPLTHLYHAYPNNINKETVMQRFSVAGLTSFETMYFNEFFSDKFTTAQLKHYLKPFNISQRYKPQLVLITRYAIGDMKNPERHQNVTFGSLKKGYTESGFELNKLLFGFGLSFTYRYGAYHLPSIADNVAFKFTFNLTL
;
A
#
# COMPACT_ATOMS: atom_id res chain seq x y z
N MET A 1 12.89 57.82 -50.68
CA MET A 1 11.60 57.57 -50.00
C MET A 1 11.24 56.11 -50.16
N VAL A 2 11.47 55.29 -49.13
CA VAL A 2 10.65 54.11 -48.79
C VAL A 2 10.81 53.95 -47.28
N GLN A 3 9.68 53.94 -46.57
CA GLN A 3 9.57 53.92 -45.11
C GLN A 3 10.11 52.61 -44.51
N ALA A 4 10.91 52.71 -43.45
CA ALA A 4 11.10 51.62 -42.50
C ALA A 4 9.97 51.69 -41.46
N GLN A 5 9.17 50.63 -41.38
CA GLN A 5 8.14 50.46 -40.35
C GLN A 5 8.81 50.27 -38.99
N ASN A 6 8.46 51.11 -38.01
CA ASN A 6 8.70 50.85 -36.61
C ASN A 6 7.90 49.62 -36.18
N SER A 7 8.58 48.50 -35.92
CA SER A 7 7.99 47.38 -35.18
C SER A 7 7.98 47.73 -33.71
N THR A 8 6.82 48.12 -33.19
CA THR A 8 6.51 48.15 -31.76
C THR A 8 6.66 46.75 -31.17
N GLU A 9 7.73 46.52 -30.42
CA GLU A 9 7.83 45.37 -29.52
C GLU A 9 6.79 45.55 -28.42
N HIS A 10 5.70 44.78 -28.48
CA HIS A 10 4.85 44.57 -27.32
C HIS A 10 5.60 43.63 -26.36
N PRO A 11 5.95 44.07 -25.14
CA PRO A 11 6.47 43.15 -24.15
C PRO A 11 5.35 42.18 -23.82
N PHE A 12 5.53 40.89 -24.14
CA PHE A 12 4.70 39.83 -23.60
C PHE A 12 4.87 39.85 -22.08
N GLU A 13 3.96 40.51 -21.37
CA GLU A 13 3.79 40.29 -19.93
C GLU A 13 3.52 38.79 -19.75
N THR A 14 4.53 38.09 -19.26
CA THR A 14 4.36 36.71 -18.81
C THR A 14 3.41 36.81 -17.62
N GLN A 15 2.15 36.41 -17.81
CA GLN A 15 1.22 36.26 -16.71
C GLN A 15 1.91 35.44 -15.63
N LYS A 16 2.13 36.05 -14.46
CA LYS A 16 2.61 35.32 -13.29
C LYS A 16 1.55 34.27 -12.98
N ASP A 17 1.84 33.04 -13.39
CA ASP A 17 1.06 31.87 -13.05
C ASP A 17 0.85 31.88 -11.53
N SER A 18 -0.41 31.99 -11.08
CA SER A 18 -0.79 32.09 -9.67
C SER A 18 -0.47 30.81 -8.88
N THR A 19 0.00 29.77 -9.58
CA THR A 19 0.25 28.46 -9.01
C THR A 19 1.66 28.41 -8.42
N ASN A 20 1.75 28.48 -7.09
CA ASN A 20 3.00 28.29 -6.37
C ASN A 20 3.61 26.92 -6.74
N LYS A 21 4.68 26.93 -7.55
CA LYS A 21 5.31 25.73 -8.11
C LYS A 21 5.71 24.73 -7.03
N ASP A 22 6.17 25.21 -5.87
CA ASP A 22 6.60 24.36 -4.76
C ASP A 22 5.42 23.66 -4.08
N PHE A 23 4.27 24.34 -4.01
CA PHE A 23 3.02 23.72 -3.55
C PHE A 23 2.57 22.63 -4.53
N LEU A 24 2.54 22.94 -5.83
CA LEU A 24 2.14 21.97 -6.86
C LEU A 24 3.06 20.75 -6.89
N LEU A 25 4.38 20.94 -6.77
CA LEU A 25 5.36 19.86 -6.67
C LEU A 25 5.15 18.98 -5.44
N LYS A 26 4.91 19.58 -4.26
CA LYS A 26 4.58 18.82 -3.04
C LYS A 26 3.28 18.03 -3.18
N GLN A 27 2.26 18.61 -3.80
CA GLN A 27 0.96 17.93 -4.00
C GLN A 27 1.07 16.76 -4.98
N LEU A 28 1.80 16.94 -6.09
CA LEU A 28 2.11 15.84 -7.03
C LEU A 28 2.91 14.73 -6.35
N GLY A 29 3.84 15.07 -5.46
CA GLY A 29 4.57 14.09 -4.64
C GLY A 29 3.66 13.28 -3.71
N ASN A 30 2.61 13.90 -3.17
CA ASN A 30 1.58 13.24 -2.38
C ASN A 30 0.50 12.56 -3.23
N GLY A 31 0.58 12.64 -4.56
CA GLY A 31 -0.36 12.00 -5.47
C GLY A 31 -1.73 12.65 -5.57
N TYR A 32 -1.81 13.95 -5.29
CA TYR A 32 -3.02 14.73 -5.52
C TYR A 32 -2.76 15.86 -6.50
N LEU A 33 -3.73 16.12 -7.37
CA LEU A 33 -3.87 17.39 -8.05
C LEU A 33 -4.93 18.21 -7.32
N HIS A 34 -4.48 19.16 -6.50
CA HIS A 34 -5.34 20.02 -5.70
C HIS A 34 -6.02 21.08 -6.59
N THR A 35 -7.33 21.17 -6.48
CA THR A 35 -8.14 22.25 -7.09
C THR A 35 -8.88 23.01 -5.99
N LYS A 36 -9.66 24.03 -6.36
CA LYS A 36 -10.35 24.88 -5.38
C LYS A 36 -11.19 24.10 -4.38
N TYR A 37 -11.88 23.04 -4.80
CA TYR A 37 -12.82 22.28 -3.97
C TYR A 37 -12.56 20.77 -3.93
N PHE A 38 -11.69 20.27 -4.81
CA PHE A 38 -11.45 18.83 -4.99
C PHE A 38 -9.96 18.53 -5.10
N ASP A 39 -9.55 17.44 -4.47
CA ASP A 39 -8.22 16.86 -4.58
C ASP A 39 -8.32 15.61 -5.45
N PHE A 40 -7.90 15.72 -6.71
CA PHE A 40 -7.92 14.60 -7.64
C PHE A 40 -6.81 13.62 -7.32
N ASP A 41 -7.19 12.38 -7.03
CA ASP A 41 -6.28 11.30 -6.66
C ASP A 41 -5.63 10.71 -7.92
N LEU A 42 -4.36 11.01 -8.11
CA LEU A 42 -3.59 10.61 -9.29
C LEU A 42 -3.38 9.09 -9.38
N ARG A 43 -3.65 8.33 -8.30
CA ARG A 43 -3.53 6.86 -8.30
C ARG A 43 -4.52 6.20 -9.25
N TYR A 44 -5.62 6.84 -9.60
CA TYR A 44 -6.64 6.23 -10.47
C TYR A 44 -6.40 6.48 -11.95
N LEU A 45 -5.49 7.39 -12.32
CA LEU A 45 -5.27 7.78 -13.72
C LEU A 45 -4.83 6.61 -14.60
N VAL A 46 -3.76 5.93 -14.21
CA VAL A 46 -3.20 4.82 -14.97
C VAL A 46 -2.64 3.77 -14.01
N LYS A 47 -3.13 2.54 -14.13
CA LYS A 47 -2.61 1.34 -13.49
C LYS A 47 -2.63 0.19 -14.48
N TYR A 48 -1.85 -0.84 -14.18
CA TYR A 48 -1.92 -2.10 -14.92
C TYR A 48 -1.81 -3.27 -13.95
N ASN A 49 -2.61 -4.29 -14.18
CA ASN A 49 -2.41 -5.62 -13.61
C ASN A 49 -2.86 -6.69 -14.61
N GLN A 50 -2.48 -7.95 -14.37
CA GLN A 50 -2.79 -9.05 -15.30
C GLN A 50 -4.28 -9.34 -15.43
N TYR A 51 -5.08 -9.10 -14.39
CA TYR A 51 -6.51 -9.40 -14.39
C TYR A 51 -7.33 -8.33 -15.14
N GLU A 52 -7.07 -7.06 -14.87
CA GLU A 52 -7.81 -5.92 -15.42
C GLU A 52 -7.19 -5.36 -16.72
N GLY A 53 -5.94 -5.74 -17.03
CA GLY A 53 -5.16 -5.12 -18.09
C GLY A 53 -4.84 -3.67 -17.76
N LEU A 54 -5.00 -2.77 -18.74
CA LEU A 54 -4.95 -1.33 -18.49
C LEU A 54 -6.16 -0.95 -17.62
N ARG A 55 -5.90 -0.29 -16.49
CA ARG A 55 -6.91 0.28 -15.60
C ARG A 55 -6.74 1.79 -15.60
N THR A 56 -7.78 2.52 -15.99
CA THR A 56 -7.77 3.98 -16.02
C THR A 56 -9.05 4.53 -15.42
N GLY A 57 -8.99 5.73 -14.86
CA GLY A 57 -10.14 6.37 -14.29
C GLY A 57 -9.81 7.65 -13.55
N LEU A 58 -10.79 8.12 -12.80
CA LEU A 58 -10.73 9.34 -12.04
C LEU A 58 -11.21 9.05 -10.63
N GLY A 59 -10.53 9.65 -9.65
CA GLY A 59 -11.00 9.64 -8.29
C GLY A 59 -10.50 10.87 -7.57
N GLY A 60 -11.08 11.13 -6.40
CA GLY A 60 -10.73 12.28 -5.61
C GLY A 60 -11.56 12.39 -4.35
N ILE A 61 -11.25 13.44 -3.59
CA ILE A 61 -11.92 13.79 -2.36
C ILE A 61 -12.15 15.30 -2.31
N THR A 62 -13.27 15.74 -1.77
CA THR A 62 -13.50 17.16 -1.50
C THR A 62 -12.57 17.65 -0.39
N ASN A 63 -12.05 18.87 -0.50
CA ASN A 63 -11.14 19.44 0.50
C ASN A 63 -11.82 20.45 1.44
N GLU A 64 -11.06 21.05 2.36
CA GLU A 64 -11.60 21.94 3.39
C GLU A 64 -12.28 23.21 2.83
N ASN A 65 -11.90 23.65 1.62
CA ASN A 65 -12.55 24.78 0.94
C ASN A 65 -13.96 24.42 0.45
N PHE A 66 -14.23 23.14 0.16
CA PHE A 66 -15.58 22.67 -0.15
C PHE A 66 -16.42 22.65 1.14
N SER A 67 -15.90 22.01 2.19
CA SER A 67 -16.49 22.04 3.52
C SER A 67 -15.52 21.55 4.57
N ASN A 68 -15.53 22.19 5.74
CA ASN A 68 -14.85 21.70 6.94
C ASN A 68 -15.70 20.71 7.77
N LYS A 69 -16.97 20.50 7.41
CA LYS A 69 -17.93 19.63 8.11
C LYS A 69 -18.28 18.37 7.34
N PHE A 70 -18.20 18.41 6.01
CA PHE A 70 -18.58 17.30 5.14
C PHE A 70 -17.45 16.99 4.16
N ARG A 71 -17.24 15.71 3.88
CA ARG A 71 -16.34 15.27 2.81
C ARG A 71 -17.05 14.25 1.94
N ILE A 72 -16.77 14.28 0.65
CA ILE A 72 -17.20 13.28 -0.33
C ILE A 72 -15.94 12.73 -0.97
N ASN A 73 -15.82 11.40 -1.02
CA ASN A 73 -14.73 10.71 -1.69
C ASN A 73 -15.31 9.73 -2.70
N SER A 74 -14.75 9.71 -3.90
CA SER A 74 -15.23 8.81 -4.95
C SER A 74 -14.12 8.44 -5.91
N TYR A 75 -14.23 7.27 -6.53
CA TYR A 75 -13.48 6.96 -7.73
C TYR A 75 -14.33 6.10 -8.67
N LEU A 76 -14.05 6.23 -9.96
CA LEU A 76 -14.57 5.39 -11.03
C LEU A 76 -13.40 5.02 -11.93
N VAL A 77 -13.20 3.74 -12.13
CA VAL A 77 -12.17 3.19 -13.01
C VAL A 77 -12.77 2.15 -13.95
N TYR A 78 -12.11 1.94 -15.07
CA TYR A 78 -12.44 0.93 -16.06
C TYR A 78 -11.22 0.05 -16.31
N GLY A 79 -11.41 -1.28 -16.24
CA GLY A 79 -10.43 -2.27 -16.66
C GLY A 79 -10.72 -2.72 -18.09
N PHE A 80 -9.73 -2.62 -18.97
CA PHE A 80 -9.90 -2.95 -20.39
C PHE A 80 -9.90 -4.45 -20.67
N ALA A 81 -9.22 -5.27 -19.87
CA ALA A 81 -9.19 -6.72 -20.06
C ALA A 81 -10.45 -7.40 -19.52
N ASP A 82 -10.93 -7.00 -18.34
CA ASP A 82 -12.16 -7.54 -17.75
C ASP A 82 -13.43 -6.80 -18.19
N GLN A 83 -13.29 -5.70 -18.95
CA GLN A 83 -14.37 -4.89 -19.50
C GLN A 83 -15.39 -4.40 -18.46
N ARG A 84 -14.90 -4.06 -17.25
CA ARG A 84 -15.77 -3.70 -16.13
C ARG A 84 -15.38 -2.39 -15.47
N PHE A 85 -16.41 -1.62 -15.15
CA PHE A 85 -16.29 -0.49 -14.23
C PHE A 85 -16.17 -0.98 -12.79
N LYS A 86 -15.33 -0.30 -12.03
CA LYS A 86 -15.15 -0.49 -10.59
C LYS A 86 -15.16 0.89 -9.93
N TYR A 87 -15.76 0.99 -8.76
CA TYR A 87 -16.01 2.29 -8.17
C TYR A 87 -16.18 2.21 -6.67
N SER A 88 -15.94 3.34 -6.03
CA SER A 88 -16.31 3.57 -4.64
C SER A 88 -16.94 4.94 -4.52
N VAL A 89 -17.99 5.03 -3.71
CA VAL A 89 -18.62 6.30 -3.34
C VAL A 89 -18.74 6.32 -1.84
N GLY A 90 -18.18 7.36 -1.23
CA GLY A 90 -18.22 7.56 0.21
C GLY A 90 -18.42 9.01 0.58
N GLY A 91 -18.87 9.19 1.81
CA GLY A 91 -19.02 10.50 2.42
C GLY A 91 -18.73 10.43 3.90
N GLY A 92 -18.33 11.57 4.47
CA GLY A 92 -18.04 11.69 5.88
C GLY A 92 -18.57 12.98 6.47
N VAL A 93 -18.98 12.92 7.74
CA VAL A 93 -19.36 14.07 8.56
C VAL A 93 -18.35 14.23 9.67
N ARG A 94 -17.81 15.43 9.82
CA ARG A 94 -16.90 15.78 10.91
C ARG A 94 -17.72 16.03 12.18
N LEU A 95 -17.62 15.11 13.13
CA LEU A 95 -18.35 15.19 14.39
C LEU A 95 -17.64 16.11 15.39
N ALA A 96 -16.31 16.08 15.43
CA ALA A 96 -15.52 16.88 16.36
C ALA A 96 -14.22 17.37 15.70
N PRO A 97 -14.09 18.68 15.42
CA PRO A 97 -12.88 19.23 14.79
C PRO A 97 -11.60 19.09 15.62
N GLN A 98 -11.69 19.28 16.94
CA GLN A 98 -10.56 19.27 17.88
C GLN A 98 -9.85 17.91 17.95
N THR A 99 -10.62 16.82 17.89
CA THR A 99 -10.13 15.44 17.93
C THR A 99 -10.15 14.79 16.54
N ASN A 100 -10.20 15.61 15.49
CA ASN A 100 -10.30 15.21 14.08
C ASN A 100 -11.23 13.99 13.86
N THR A 101 -12.44 14.06 14.43
CA THR A 101 -13.36 12.92 14.46
C THR A 101 -14.30 12.93 13.28
N TRP A 102 -14.29 11.87 12.49
CA TRP A 102 -15.09 11.71 11.28
C TRP A 102 -15.90 10.43 11.33
N LEU A 103 -17.21 10.55 11.12
CA LEU A 103 -18.08 9.42 10.83
C LEU A 103 -18.22 9.32 9.32
N ASN A 104 -17.86 8.17 8.76
CA ASN A 104 -17.88 7.93 7.32
C ASN A 104 -18.79 6.76 6.98
N TYR A 105 -19.32 6.82 5.77
CA TYR A 105 -19.98 5.72 5.09
C TYR A 105 -19.38 5.57 3.70
N SER A 106 -19.18 4.33 3.24
CA SER A 106 -18.71 4.05 1.88
C SER A 106 -19.36 2.80 1.31
N TYR A 107 -19.64 2.85 0.01
CA TYR A 107 -19.95 1.70 -0.84
C TYR A 107 -18.80 1.48 -1.82
N THR A 108 -18.34 0.25 -1.97
CA THR A 108 -17.24 -0.09 -2.89
C THR A 108 -17.57 -1.36 -3.66
N ASP A 109 -17.44 -1.34 -4.99
CA ASP A 109 -17.41 -2.51 -5.87
C ASP A 109 -16.07 -2.49 -6.64
N ASP A 110 -15.11 -3.30 -6.18
CA ASP A 110 -13.76 -3.34 -6.74
C ASP A 110 -13.10 -4.72 -6.53
N LEU A 111 -11.83 -4.84 -6.91
CA LEU A 111 -10.97 -5.97 -6.68
C LEU A 111 -10.00 -5.72 -5.53
N GLN A 112 -9.71 -6.76 -4.78
CA GLN A 112 -8.68 -6.76 -3.76
C GLN A 112 -7.76 -7.98 -3.92
N GLU A 113 -6.46 -7.77 -3.68
CA GLU A 113 -5.47 -8.84 -3.64
C GLU A 113 -5.80 -9.81 -2.49
N THR A 114 -5.87 -11.10 -2.81
CA THR A 114 -6.11 -12.19 -1.85
C THR A 114 -4.96 -12.28 -0.86
N GLY A 115 -5.26 -12.33 0.44
CA GLY A 115 -4.25 -12.49 1.48
C GLY A 115 -3.48 -11.21 1.82
N SER A 116 -3.85 -10.09 1.21
CA SER A 116 -3.32 -8.78 1.54
C SER A 116 -3.92 -8.26 2.86
N SER A 117 -3.11 -7.58 3.67
CA SER A 117 -3.58 -6.89 4.88
C SER A 117 -3.46 -5.37 4.70
N LYS A 118 -4.49 -4.65 5.11
CA LYS A 118 -4.53 -3.17 5.11
C LYS A 118 -4.95 -2.71 6.50
N PHE A 119 -4.22 -1.76 7.08
CA PHE A 119 -4.61 -1.15 8.33
C PHE A 119 -5.51 0.07 8.06
N LEU A 120 -6.60 0.22 8.80
CA LEU A 120 -7.48 1.38 8.67
C LEU A 120 -6.78 2.71 8.97
N THR A 121 -5.84 2.69 9.93
CA THR A 121 -5.08 3.88 10.35
C THR A 121 -3.79 4.09 9.57
N ASP A 122 -3.56 3.35 8.47
CA ASP A 122 -2.36 3.55 7.68
C ASP A 122 -2.37 4.91 6.99
N THR A 123 -1.24 5.60 7.08
CA THR A 123 -1.01 6.83 6.32
C THR A 123 -0.97 6.50 4.84
N ARG A 124 -1.67 7.31 4.04
CA ARG A 124 -1.67 7.17 2.58
C ARG A 124 -0.25 7.24 2.04
N PHE A 125 0.12 6.24 1.25
CA PHE A 125 1.33 6.25 0.43
C PHE A 125 0.93 6.39 -1.04
N PHE A 126 1.67 7.21 -1.79
CA PHE A 126 1.47 7.42 -3.20
C PHE A 126 2.70 6.95 -3.99
N GLN A 127 2.45 6.18 -5.04
CA GLN A 127 3.44 5.83 -6.05
C GLN A 127 2.77 5.92 -7.42
N PHE A 128 3.42 6.62 -8.36
CA PHE A 128 2.91 6.74 -9.73
C PHE A 128 2.81 5.40 -10.46
N PHE A 129 3.71 4.47 -10.14
CA PHE A 129 3.77 3.16 -10.76
C PHE A 129 4.06 2.12 -9.68
N GLU A 130 3.15 1.16 -9.48
CA GLU A 130 3.26 0.09 -8.46
C GLU A 130 3.46 -1.27 -9.15
N PRO A 131 4.71 -1.70 -9.41
CA PRO A 131 4.96 -2.72 -10.44
C PRO A 131 4.72 -4.13 -9.94
N ARG A 132 4.61 -4.28 -8.62
CA ARG A 132 4.05 -5.47 -7.98
C ARG A 132 2.66 -5.79 -8.52
N LEU A 133 1.81 -4.78 -8.75
CA LEU A 133 0.46 -4.96 -9.29
C LEU A 133 0.45 -5.66 -10.66
N LEU A 134 1.51 -5.49 -11.47
CA LEU A 134 1.59 -6.12 -12.78
C LEU A 134 1.51 -7.64 -12.73
N ASN A 135 1.82 -8.24 -11.59
CA ASN A 135 2.08 -9.68 -11.48
C ASN A 135 1.26 -10.36 -10.38
N ILE A 136 0.44 -9.61 -9.65
CA ILE A 136 -0.60 -10.21 -8.81
C ILE A 136 -1.61 -10.87 -9.72
N ASP A 137 -1.95 -12.09 -9.39
CA ASP A 137 -2.85 -12.98 -10.13
C ASP A 137 -4.10 -13.35 -9.31
N LEU A 138 -3.97 -13.52 -7.98
CA LEU A 138 -5.11 -13.84 -7.11
C LEU A 138 -5.82 -12.59 -6.58
N PHE A 139 -6.84 -12.17 -7.31
CA PHE A 139 -7.80 -11.17 -6.84
C PHE A 139 -9.09 -11.82 -6.34
N HIS A 140 -9.82 -11.08 -5.51
CA HIS A 140 -11.23 -11.33 -5.28
C HIS A 140 -12.00 -10.03 -5.50
N LYS A 141 -13.16 -10.16 -6.14
CA LYS A 141 -14.16 -9.10 -6.16
C LYS A 141 -14.74 -8.95 -4.77
N HIS A 142 -15.00 -7.72 -4.38
CA HIS A 142 -15.81 -7.44 -3.20
C HIS A 142 -16.80 -6.31 -3.45
N ILE A 143 -18.02 -6.49 -2.94
CA ILE A 143 -18.99 -5.41 -2.79
C ILE A 143 -19.11 -5.14 -1.30
N THR A 144 -18.68 -3.97 -0.85
CA THR A 144 -18.56 -3.65 0.58
C THR A 144 -19.32 -2.38 0.92
N HIS A 145 -20.20 -2.48 1.91
CA HIS A 145 -20.75 -1.36 2.65
C HIS A 145 -19.97 -1.22 3.96
N ALA A 146 -19.44 -0.04 4.26
CA ALA A 146 -18.70 0.19 5.50
C ALA A 146 -19.13 1.50 6.17
N ILE A 147 -19.34 1.44 7.48
CA ILE A 147 -19.44 2.60 8.36
C ILE A 147 -18.16 2.65 9.19
N SER A 148 -17.47 3.79 9.21
CA SER A 148 -16.25 3.95 10.01
C SER A 148 -16.26 5.21 10.86
N LEU A 149 -15.63 5.14 12.03
CA LEU A 149 -15.36 6.27 12.90
C LEU A 149 -13.85 6.43 13.01
N GLU A 150 -13.32 7.50 12.42
CA GLU A 150 -11.95 7.95 12.63
C GLU A 150 -11.94 8.89 13.83
N HIS A 151 -11.03 8.69 14.76
CA HIS A 151 -10.92 9.53 15.94
C HIS A 151 -9.46 9.66 16.40
N GLN A 152 -9.00 10.89 16.62
CA GLN A 152 -7.67 11.16 17.14
C GLN A 152 -7.75 11.30 18.67
N LEU A 153 -7.46 10.21 19.38
CA LEU A 153 -7.45 10.14 20.85
C LEU A 153 -6.41 11.08 21.47
N HIS A 154 -5.28 11.25 20.78
CA HIS A 154 -4.18 12.13 21.16
C HIS A 154 -3.45 12.59 19.89
N PRO A 155 -2.73 13.74 19.85
CA PRO A 155 -1.92 14.15 18.69
C PRO A 155 -0.98 13.07 18.13
N LYS A 156 -0.62 12.08 18.95
CA LYS A 156 0.28 10.97 18.65
C LYS A 156 -0.41 9.60 18.54
N LEU A 157 -1.73 9.53 18.73
CA LEU A 157 -2.51 8.30 18.74
C LEU A 157 -3.79 8.51 17.92
N SER A 158 -3.84 7.89 16.75
CA SER A 158 -5.06 7.82 15.93
C SER A 158 -5.73 6.47 16.10
N SER A 159 -7.05 6.48 16.00
CA SER A 159 -7.90 5.29 16.09
C SER A 159 -8.91 5.27 14.96
N GLY A 160 -9.26 4.07 14.53
CA GLY A 160 -10.28 3.80 13.54
C GLY A 160 -11.16 2.64 14.01
N LEU A 161 -12.47 2.86 14.02
CA LEU A 161 -13.47 1.81 14.20
C LEU A 161 -14.18 1.62 12.86
N GLN A 162 -14.48 0.39 12.47
CA GLN A 162 -15.25 0.12 11.26
C GLN A 162 -16.17 -1.07 11.49
N PHE A 163 -17.39 -0.96 10.97
CA PHE A 163 -18.25 -2.11 10.70
C PHE A 163 -18.48 -2.21 9.20
N ALA A 164 -18.25 -3.39 8.62
CA ALA A 164 -18.36 -3.61 7.19
C ALA A 164 -19.13 -4.90 6.88
N ILE A 165 -19.99 -4.83 5.86
CA ILE A 165 -20.67 -5.98 5.28
C ILE A 165 -20.13 -6.12 3.86
N SER A 166 -19.56 -7.28 3.53
CA SER A 166 -18.89 -7.52 2.26
C SER A 166 -19.40 -8.81 1.61
N ASN A 167 -19.83 -8.73 0.34
CA ASN A 167 -19.96 -9.88 -0.53
C ASN A 167 -18.63 -10.12 -1.24
N VAL A 168 -18.06 -11.32 -1.11
CA VAL A 168 -16.72 -11.66 -1.60
C VAL A 168 -16.79 -12.80 -2.61
N GLU A 169 -16.17 -12.58 -3.77
CA GLU A 169 -16.10 -13.53 -4.89
C GLU A 169 -14.66 -13.60 -5.43
N PRO A 170 -13.89 -14.64 -5.07
CA PRO A 170 -12.60 -14.93 -5.69
C PRO A 170 -12.70 -15.01 -7.22
N THR A 171 -11.72 -14.44 -7.92
CA THR A 171 -11.69 -14.43 -9.40
C THR A 171 -10.98 -15.65 -9.99
N TYR A 172 -10.68 -16.64 -9.16
CA TYR A 172 -9.96 -17.87 -9.48
C TYR A 172 -10.74 -19.07 -8.91
N SER A 173 -10.41 -20.26 -9.38
CA SER A 173 -11.04 -21.51 -8.92
C SER A 173 -10.72 -21.75 -7.45
N TYR A 174 -11.57 -21.27 -6.56
CA TYR A 174 -11.40 -21.41 -5.11
C TYR A 174 -12.68 -21.92 -4.48
N GLN A 175 -12.53 -22.88 -3.58
CA GLN A 175 -13.60 -23.33 -2.70
C GLN A 175 -13.09 -23.40 -1.27
N TYR A 176 -13.81 -22.76 -0.35
CA TYR A 176 -13.59 -22.96 1.07
C TYR A 176 -14.47 -24.11 1.54
N ALA A 177 -13.90 -25.16 2.12
CA ALA A 177 -14.63 -26.31 2.63
C ALA A 177 -14.72 -26.24 4.17
N LEU A 178 -15.95 -26.31 4.69
CA LEU A 178 -16.23 -26.24 6.12
C LEU A 178 -17.51 -27.02 6.44
N ASP A 179 -17.45 -27.91 7.43
CA ASP A 179 -18.60 -28.65 7.96
C ASP A 179 -19.44 -29.41 6.90
N GLY A 180 -18.82 -29.83 5.79
CA GLY A 180 -19.46 -30.58 4.70
C GLY A 180 -19.94 -29.71 3.53
N ASP A 181 -20.00 -28.40 3.72
CA ASP A 181 -20.37 -27.42 2.71
C ASP A 181 -19.13 -26.85 2.01
N THR A 182 -19.32 -26.32 0.79
CA THR A 182 -18.30 -25.62 0.03
C THR A 182 -18.78 -24.24 -0.42
N TRP A 183 -17.96 -23.22 -0.20
CA TRP A 183 -18.24 -21.83 -0.57
C TRP A 183 -17.26 -21.36 -1.63
N SER A 184 -17.78 -20.99 -2.80
CA SER A 184 -17.05 -20.26 -3.84
C SER A 184 -17.30 -18.75 -3.78
N LYS A 185 -18.41 -18.35 -3.15
CA LYS A 185 -18.76 -16.96 -2.81
C LYS A 185 -19.26 -16.94 -1.38
N PHE A 186 -19.02 -15.85 -0.68
CA PHE A 186 -19.39 -15.73 0.72
C PHE A 186 -19.57 -14.28 1.14
N ASN A 187 -20.38 -14.09 2.17
CA ASN A 187 -20.64 -12.83 2.82
C ASN A 187 -19.88 -12.75 4.14
N LEU A 188 -19.36 -11.57 4.45
CA LEU A 188 -18.64 -11.29 5.68
C LEU A 188 -19.22 -10.06 6.36
N SER A 189 -19.47 -10.18 7.66
CA SER A 189 -19.83 -9.05 8.53
C SER A 189 -18.72 -8.85 9.55
N THR A 190 -17.93 -7.79 9.36
CA THR A 190 -16.70 -7.55 10.12
C THR A 190 -16.80 -6.29 10.98
N ALA A 191 -16.29 -6.38 12.21
CA ALA A 191 -15.99 -5.23 13.06
C ALA A 191 -14.48 -5.12 13.24
N THR A 192 -13.92 -3.94 13.00
CA THR A 192 -12.49 -3.68 13.02
C THR A 192 -12.18 -2.52 13.96
N VAL A 193 -11.19 -2.71 14.82
CA VAL A 193 -10.58 -1.68 15.66
C VAL A 193 -9.12 -1.54 15.25
N SER A 194 -8.67 -0.33 14.96
CA SER A 194 -7.34 -0.04 14.47
C SER A 194 -6.74 1.14 15.25
N LEU A 195 -5.47 1.03 15.65
CA LEU A 195 -4.75 2.03 16.43
C LEU A 195 -3.39 2.27 15.79
N ALA A 196 -3.03 3.52 15.54
CA ALA A 196 -1.68 3.92 15.16
C ALA A 196 -1.10 4.90 16.17
N TRP A 197 0.02 4.51 16.78
CA TRP A 197 0.68 5.21 17.85
C TRP A 197 2.11 5.62 17.46
N SER A 198 2.37 6.92 17.49
CA SER A 198 3.68 7.52 17.20
C SER A 198 4.17 8.37 18.39
N PRO A 199 4.52 7.74 19.53
CA PRO A 199 4.79 8.43 20.80
C PRO A 199 5.95 9.44 20.75
N PHE A 200 6.90 9.22 19.84
CA PHE A 200 8.12 10.02 19.77
C PHE A 200 8.05 11.18 18.75
N ASN A 201 6.92 11.34 18.05
CA ASN A 201 6.73 12.50 17.17
C ASN A 201 6.84 13.80 17.99
N LYS A 202 7.49 14.82 17.40
CA LYS A 202 7.59 16.16 17.97
C LYS A 202 6.89 17.14 17.03
N PHE A 203 6.04 17.98 17.59
CA PHE A 203 5.36 19.04 16.86
C PHE A 203 6.06 20.35 17.20
N LYS A 204 6.44 21.13 16.18
CA LYS A 204 6.85 22.51 16.35
C LYS A 204 5.70 23.40 15.92
N ASP A 205 5.22 24.23 16.82
CA ASP A 205 4.33 25.32 16.47
C ASP A 205 5.18 26.40 15.79
N THR A 206 4.82 26.73 14.55
CA THR A 206 5.41 27.85 13.81
C THR A 206 4.27 28.84 13.58
N GLU A 207 4.42 30.08 14.05
CA GLU A 207 3.32 31.07 14.12
C GLU A 207 2.66 31.39 12.76
N ASP A 208 3.35 31.12 11.63
CA ASP A 208 2.87 31.42 10.27
C ASP A 208 2.89 30.23 9.30
N MET A 209 3.13 29.00 9.77
CA MET A 209 3.15 27.80 8.92
C MET A 209 2.45 26.60 9.58
N LEU A 210 1.96 25.66 8.77
CA LEU A 210 1.48 24.36 9.26
C LEU A 210 2.54 23.75 10.20
N PRO A 211 2.15 23.24 11.38
CA PRO A 211 3.10 22.78 12.39
C PRO A 211 4.05 21.74 11.79
N GLU A 212 5.36 22.00 11.85
CA GLU A 212 6.36 21.06 11.35
C GLU A 212 6.42 19.86 12.30
N MET A 213 5.94 18.70 11.83
CA MET A 213 6.02 17.44 12.55
C MET A 213 7.35 16.77 12.24
N LYS A 214 8.21 16.66 13.25
CA LYS A 214 9.40 15.80 13.18
C LYS A 214 9.01 14.40 13.61
N GLU A 215 9.12 13.45 12.68
CA GLU A 215 8.84 12.04 12.95
C GLU A 215 9.76 11.49 14.04
N GLY A 216 9.20 10.69 14.95
CA GLY A 216 9.96 9.93 15.93
C GLY A 216 9.63 8.43 15.82
N PHE A 217 10.56 7.61 16.31
CA PHE A 217 10.48 6.15 16.24
C PHE A 217 10.80 5.53 17.61
N PRO A 218 10.29 4.32 17.90
CA PRO A 218 9.42 3.48 17.06
C PRO A 218 7.98 4.00 16.87
N LYS A 219 7.37 3.58 15.76
CA LYS A 219 5.95 3.75 15.42
C LYS A 219 5.27 2.39 15.50
N PHE A 220 4.06 2.34 16.05
CA PHE A 220 3.29 1.11 16.25
C PHE A 220 1.92 1.23 15.60
N THR A 221 1.50 0.18 14.91
CA THR A 221 0.14 0.02 14.40
C THR A 221 -0.40 -1.33 14.83
N MET A 222 -1.61 -1.36 15.37
CA MET A 222 -2.29 -2.58 15.78
C MET A 222 -3.72 -2.57 15.23
N GLN A 223 -4.19 -3.72 14.78
CA GLN A 223 -5.57 -3.87 14.30
C GLN A 223 -6.16 -5.21 14.73
N LEU A 224 -7.38 -5.16 15.23
CA LEU A 224 -8.19 -6.32 15.58
C LEU A 224 -9.42 -6.34 14.69
N THR A 225 -9.61 -7.43 13.94
CA THR A 225 -10.80 -7.64 13.10
C THR A 225 -11.57 -8.85 13.59
N LYS A 226 -12.88 -8.73 13.78
CA LYS A 226 -13.78 -9.84 14.13
C LYS A 226 -14.81 -10.00 13.03
N SER A 227 -14.93 -11.19 12.46
CA SER A 227 -16.05 -11.57 11.58
C SER A 227 -17.12 -12.31 12.37
N TYR A 228 -18.40 -12.04 12.07
CA TYR A 228 -19.56 -12.63 12.72
C TYR A 228 -20.37 -13.47 11.73
N LYS A 229 -20.64 -14.73 12.10
CA LYS A 229 -21.58 -15.59 11.38
C LYS A 229 -23.02 -15.23 11.77
N GLY A 230 -23.94 -15.18 10.80
CA GLY A 230 -25.38 -14.95 10.98
C GLY A 230 -25.80 -13.48 11.15
N VAL A 231 -24.85 -12.54 11.24
CA VAL A 231 -25.13 -11.10 11.27
C VAL A 231 -25.09 -10.59 9.83
N PHE A 232 -26.18 -10.00 9.33
CA PHE A 232 -26.33 -9.60 7.92
C PHE A 232 -25.87 -10.69 6.93
N ASP A 233 -26.34 -11.91 7.14
CA ASP A 233 -26.01 -13.09 6.32
C ASP A 233 -24.51 -13.42 6.24
N GLY A 234 -23.71 -13.01 7.25
CA GLY A 234 -22.29 -13.38 7.31
C GLY A 234 -22.09 -14.89 7.45
N ASP A 235 -21.23 -15.47 6.62
CA ASP A 235 -21.02 -16.93 6.58
C ASP A 235 -20.05 -17.43 7.64
N PHE A 236 -19.07 -16.59 8.01
CA PHE A 236 -17.89 -17.05 8.74
C PHE A 236 -17.62 -16.26 10.03
N ASN A 237 -17.14 -17.00 11.03
CA ASN A 237 -16.70 -16.46 12.31
C ASN A 237 -15.18 -16.66 12.48
N PHE A 238 -14.45 -15.55 12.53
CA PHE A 238 -13.01 -15.54 12.76
C PHE A 238 -12.55 -14.24 13.42
N VAL A 239 -11.35 -14.27 14.00
CA VAL A 239 -10.66 -13.11 14.56
C VAL A 239 -9.30 -12.98 13.88
N LYS A 240 -8.91 -11.75 13.55
CA LYS A 240 -7.56 -11.39 13.11
C LYS A 240 -6.96 -10.37 14.05
N LEU A 241 -5.71 -10.58 14.44
CA LEU A 241 -4.88 -9.60 15.12
C LEU A 241 -3.67 -9.30 14.24
N ASP A 242 -3.53 -8.05 13.84
CA ASP A 242 -2.46 -7.54 12.99
C ASP A 242 -1.61 -6.53 13.77
N LEU A 243 -0.30 -6.62 13.62
CA LEU A 243 0.70 -5.79 14.29
C LEU A 243 1.72 -5.32 13.27
N LYS A 244 2.08 -4.03 13.32
CA LYS A 244 3.17 -3.46 12.54
C LYS A 244 3.97 -2.51 13.42
N THR A 245 5.28 -2.64 13.39
CA THR A 245 6.21 -1.74 14.07
C THR A 245 7.28 -1.30 13.10
N ILE A 246 7.55 0.00 13.07
CA ILE A 246 8.65 0.57 12.30
C ILE A 246 9.57 1.28 13.28
N HIS A 247 10.85 0.95 13.27
CA HIS A 247 11.88 1.61 14.06
C HIS A 247 13.00 2.09 13.16
N ARG A 248 13.37 3.37 13.29
CA ARG A 248 14.46 3.98 12.52
C ARG A 248 15.51 4.54 13.46
N ILE A 249 16.77 4.27 13.13
CA ILE A 249 17.95 4.74 13.85
C ILE A 249 18.79 5.57 12.87
N GLU A 250 18.99 6.84 13.20
CA GLU A 250 19.93 7.73 12.51
C GLU A 250 21.29 7.63 13.21
N HIS A 251 22.32 7.22 12.47
CA HIS A 251 23.67 7.06 12.99
C HIS A 251 24.46 8.37 12.87
N LYS A 252 25.50 8.54 13.69
CA LYS A 252 26.36 9.75 13.66
C LYS A 252 27.04 9.99 12.31
N ASN A 253 27.24 8.94 11.51
CA ASN A 253 27.85 8.99 10.19
C ASN A 253 26.84 9.23 9.05
N GLU A 254 25.62 9.68 9.37
CA GLU A 254 24.51 9.91 8.43
C GLU A 254 23.96 8.63 7.77
N ASN A 255 24.38 7.44 8.22
CA ASN A 255 23.70 6.20 7.85
C ASN A 255 22.36 6.09 8.57
N ILE A 256 21.42 5.38 7.97
CA ILE A 256 20.10 5.14 8.55
C ILE A 256 19.84 3.64 8.58
N SER A 257 19.41 3.12 9.72
CA SER A 257 18.90 1.74 9.81
C SER A 257 17.42 1.76 10.10
N GLU A 258 16.66 1.06 9.27
CA GLU A 258 15.21 0.92 9.42
C GLU A 258 14.85 -0.55 9.62
N PHE A 259 14.15 -0.82 10.71
CA PHE A 259 13.61 -2.11 11.07
C PHE A 259 12.09 -2.06 10.90
N THR A 260 11.55 -2.95 10.07
CA THR A 260 10.11 -3.14 9.92
C THR A 260 9.76 -4.53 10.41
N PHE A 261 8.81 -4.59 11.34
CA PHE A 261 8.26 -5.83 11.87
C PHE A 261 6.77 -5.85 11.58
N VAL A 262 6.27 -6.92 10.95
CA VAL A 262 4.84 -7.11 10.70
C VAL A 262 4.47 -8.51 11.18
N SER A 263 3.38 -8.66 11.91
CA SER A 263 2.88 -9.94 12.34
C SER A 263 1.36 -9.98 12.26
N GLY A 264 0.81 -11.13 11.93
CA GLY A 264 -0.63 -11.33 11.85
C GLY A 264 -1.01 -12.73 12.31
N ILE A 265 -2.13 -12.84 13.00
CA ILE A 265 -2.73 -14.13 13.35
C ILE A 265 -4.24 -14.09 13.11
N ALA A 266 -4.72 -15.06 12.34
CA ALA A 266 -6.11 -15.33 12.06
C ALA A 266 -6.52 -16.63 12.77
N ARG A 267 -7.61 -16.60 13.53
CA ARG A 267 -8.17 -17.76 14.22
C ARG A 267 -9.65 -17.90 13.92
N GLY A 268 -10.08 -19.12 13.67
CA GLY A 268 -11.47 -19.44 13.31
C GLY A 268 -11.58 -19.88 11.86
N ASN A 269 -12.77 -19.79 11.30
CA ASN A 269 -13.07 -20.23 9.95
C ASN A 269 -12.78 -19.09 8.97
N THR A 270 -11.50 -18.86 8.67
CA THR A 270 -11.07 -17.75 7.81
C THR A 270 -10.86 -18.24 6.37
N PRO A 271 -11.53 -17.67 5.36
CA PRO A 271 -11.26 -17.98 3.96
C PRO A 271 -9.92 -17.37 3.52
N LEU A 272 -9.33 -17.93 2.45
CA LEU A 272 -7.99 -17.57 1.95
C LEU A 272 -7.87 -16.08 1.62
N THR A 273 -8.95 -15.47 1.12
CA THR A 273 -9.02 -14.02 0.83
C THR A 273 -8.67 -13.15 2.02
N HIS A 274 -8.93 -13.63 3.25
CA HIS A 274 -8.72 -12.91 4.50
C HIS A 274 -7.56 -13.47 5.35
N LEU A 275 -6.82 -14.46 4.84
CA LEU A 275 -5.57 -14.94 5.44
C LEU A 275 -4.39 -14.02 5.03
N TYR A 276 -3.16 -14.50 5.17
CA TYR A 276 -1.98 -13.68 4.95
C TYR A 276 -1.05 -14.28 3.90
N HIS A 277 -0.61 -13.44 2.96
CA HIS A 277 0.64 -13.65 2.22
C HIS A 277 1.76 -12.80 2.83
N ALA A 278 3.02 -13.15 2.60
CA ALA A 278 4.18 -12.39 3.07
C ALA A 278 4.63 -11.27 2.10
N TYR A 279 3.69 -10.62 1.40
CA TYR A 279 3.94 -9.59 0.36
C TYR A 279 5.00 -10.01 -0.68
N PRO A 280 4.77 -11.12 -1.41
CA PRO A 280 5.66 -11.56 -2.48
C PRO A 280 5.72 -10.53 -3.62
N ASN A 281 6.82 -10.51 -4.36
CA ASN A 281 7.00 -9.63 -5.52
C ASN A 281 7.72 -10.31 -6.70
N ASN A 282 7.85 -11.63 -6.75
CA ASN A 282 8.54 -12.32 -7.85
C ASN A 282 7.57 -13.05 -8.78
N ILE A 283 7.84 -13.01 -10.08
CA ILE A 283 7.05 -13.71 -11.11
C ILE A 283 7.69 -15.06 -11.40
N ASN A 284 6.87 -16.08 -11.65
CA ASN A 284 7.37 -17.38 -12.10
C ASN A 284 7.53 -17.40 -13.64
N LYS A 285 8.56 -16.74 -14.18
CA LYS A 285 8.93 -16.78 -15.61
C LYS A 285 10.30 -17.45 -15.79
N GLU A 286 10.63 -17.97 -16.96
CA GLU A 286 11.85 -18.79 -17.15
C GLU A 286 13.16 -18.01 -16.90
N THR A 287 13.25 -16.76 -17.33
CA THR A 287 14.50 -15.98 -17.22
C THR A 287 14.42 -14.85 -16.20
N VAL A 288 15.55 -14.54 -15.55
CA VAL A 288 15.65 -13.41 -14.60
C VAL A 288 15.24 -12.08 -15.27
N MET A 289 15.59 -11.89 -16.54
CA MET A 289 15.23 -10.68 -17.30
C MET A 289 13.72 -10.56 -17.55
N GLN A 290 13.00 -11.68 -17.69
CA GLN A 290 11.54 -11.67 -17.81
C GLN A 290 10.83 -11.41 -16.47
N ARG A 291 11.52 -11.62 -15.34
CA ARG A 291 11.03 -11.33 -13.96
C ARG A 291 11.33 -9.89 -13.51
N PHE A 292 12.06 -9.16 -14.33
CA PHE A 292 12.51 -7.82 -14.04
C PHE A 292 11.31 -6.88 -13.86
N SER A 293 11.23 -6.29 -12.66
CA SER A 293 10.11 -5.46 -12.19
C SER A 293 10.67 -4.37 -11.27
N VAL A 294 9.83 -3.64 -10.52
CA VAL A 294 10.30 -2.67 -9.53
C VAL A 294 10.19 -3.25 -8.13
N ALA A 295 11.21 -3.01 -7.32
CA ALA A 295 11.26 -3.48 -5.93
C ALA A 295 10.14 -2.84 -5.10
N GLY A 296 9.53 -3.64 -4.22
CA GLY A 296 8.54 -3.18 -3.26
C GLY A 296 9.22 -2.61 -2.01
N LEU A 297 8.60 -1.62 -1.36
CA LEU A 297 9.18 -1.01 -0.16
C LEU A 297 9.34 -2.03 0.98
N THR A 298 8.34 -2.91 1.15
CA THR A 298 8.28 -3.93 2.21
C THR A 298 8.03 -5.34 1.67
N SER A 299 8.32 -5.59 0.39
CA SER A 299 8.02 -6.86 -0.28
C SER A 299 9.21 -7.80 -0.30
N PHE A 300 8.95 -9.11 -0.41
CA PHE A 300 9.98 -10.11 -0.64
C PHE A 300 10.23 -10.23 -2.14
N GLU A 301 11.44 -9.86 -2.57
CA GLU A 301 11.73 -9.66 -3.99
C GLU A 301 11.92 -10.97 -4.74
N THR A 302 12.32 -12.03 -4.04
CA THR A 302 12.59 -13.37 -4.60
C THR A 302 11.47 -14.39 -4.34
N MET A 303 10.49 -14.04 -3.50
CA MET A 303 9.33 -14.89 -3.20
C MET A 303 8.30 -14.78 -4.32
N TYR A 304 7.86 -15.92 -4.86
CA TYR A 304 6.88 -15.93 -5.94
C TYR A 304 5.49 -15.55 -5.42
N PHE A 305 4.67 -14.93 -6.28
CA PHE A 305 3.24 -14.73 -5.99
C PHE A 305 2.58 -16.07 -5.65
N ASN A 306 1.74 -16.07 -4.61
CA ASN A 306 1.03 -17.22 -4.06
C ASN A 306 1.88 -18.39 -3.58
N GLU A 307 3.20 -18.23 -3.51
CA GLU A 307 4.08 -19.30 -3.05
C GLU A 307 3.72 -19.73 -1.62
N PHE A 308 3.29 -18.77 -0.79
CA PHE A 308 2.93 -19.04 0.60
C PHE A 308 1.69 -18.25 1.04
N PHE A 309 0.80 -18.96 1.74
CA PHE A 309 -0.24 -18.35 2.56
C PHE A 309 -0.13 -18.86 4.00
N SER A 310 -0.62 -18.08 4.95
CA SER A 310 -0.51 -18.39 6.37
C SER A 310 -1.72 -17.89 7.16
N ASP A 311 -2.11 -18.64 8.19
CA ASP A 311 -3.03 -18.18 9.23
C ASP A 311 -2.30 -17.43 10.35
N LYS A 312 -1.00 -17.64 10.49
CA LYS A 312 -0.14 -16.90 11.39
C LYS A 312 1.19 -16.65 10.72
N PHE A 313 1.66 -15.41 10.76
CA PHE A 313 2.94 -15.06 10.15
C PHE A 313 3.60 -13.91 10.89
N THR A 314 4.91 -13.81 10.70
CA THR A 314 5.74 -12.72 11.17
C THR A 314 6.80 -12.46 10.10
N THR A 315 6.95 -11.20 9.70
CA THR A 315 8.05 -10.73 8.87
C THR A 315 8.90 -9.74 9.64
N ALA A 316 10.20 -9.83 9.44
CA ALA A 316 11.18 -8.88 9.93
C ALA A 316 12.05 -8.43 8.74
N GLN A 317 12.22 -7.14 8.60
CA GLN A 317 13.01 -6.52 7.55
C GLN A 317 13.96 -5.51 8.16
N LEU A 318 15.21 -5.57 7.73
CA LEU A 318 16.22 -4.55 8.02
C LEU A 318 16.70 -3.94 6.70
N LYS A 319 16.61 -2.62 6.62
CA LYS A 319 17.23 -1.80 5.57
C LYS A 319 18.31 -0.92 6.20
N HIS A 320 19.54 -1.03 5.73
CA HIS A 320 20.65 -0.16 6.14
C HIS A 320 21.03 0.74 4.97
N TYR A 321 20.65 2.00 5.06
CA TYR A 321 20.99 3.04 4.11
C TYR A 321 22.35 3.61 4.47
N LEU A 322 23.31 3.46 3.56
CA LEU A 322 24.57 4.18 3.67
C LEU A 322 24.36 5.65 3.29
N LYS A 323 25.20 6.53 3.84
CA LYS A 323 25.32 7.90 3.34
C LYS A 323 25.56 7.87 1.82
N PRO A 324 24.85 8.71 1.03
CA PRO A 324 25.07 8.76 -0.41
C PRO A 324 26.54 9.02 -0.77
N PHE A 325 27.03 8.33 -1.80
CA PHE A 325 28.37 8.54 -2.31
C PHE A 325 28.41 9.85 -3.10
N ASN A 326 29.17 10.83 -2.63
CA ASN A 326 29.29 12.13 -3.29
C ASN A 326 30.26 12.07 -4.46
N ILE A 327 29.80 11.58 -5.62
CA ILE A 327 30.60 11.53 -6.85
C ILE A 327 30.56 12.87 -7.58
N SER A 328 29.38 13.49 -7.71
CA SER A 328 29.23 14.85 -8.23
C SER A 328 28.01 15.55 -7.62
N GLN A 329 27.81 16.84 -7.92
CA GLN A 329 26.62 17.56 -7.44
C GLN A 329 25.31 16.97 -7.95
N ARG A 330 25.31 16.37 -9.15
CA ARG A 330 24.12 15.78 -9.79
C ARG A 330 24.04 14.26 -9.65
N TYR A 331 25.12 13.60 -9.21
CA TYR A 331 25.20 12.14 -9.11
C TYR A 331 25.65 11.74 -7.70
N LYS A 332 24.67 11.33 -6.89
CA LYS A 332 24.84 10.93 -5.49
C LYS A 332 24.18 9.56 -5.25
N PRO A 333 24.73 8.48 -5.83
CA PRO A 333 24.14 7.16 -5.66
C PRO A 333 24.17 6.74 -4.20
N GLN A 334 23.19 5.94 -3.79
CA GLN A 334 23.04 5.50 -2.41
C GLN A 334 22.89 3.98 -2.37
N LEU A 335 23.81 3.32 -1.67
CA LEU A 335 23.72 1.89 -1.42
C LEU A 335 22.84 1.63 -0.19
N VAL A 336 21.91 0.69 -0.33
CA VAL A 336 21.05 0.20 0.74
C VAL A 336 21.24 -1.30 0.85
N LEU A 337 21.61 -1.78 2.04
CA LEU A 337 21.71 -3.21 2.32
C LEU A 337 20.37 -3.68 2.89
N ILE A 338 19.90 -4.84 2.44
CA ILE A 338 18.58 -5.36 2.78
C ILE A 338 18.69 -6.80 3.24
N THR A 339 18.05 -7.11 4.35
CA THR A 339 17.79 -8.50 4.75
C THR A 339 16.36 -8.63 5.22
N ARG A 340 15.69 -9.71 4.82
CA ARG A 340 14.30 -9.99 5.15
C ARG A 340 14.15 -11.43 5.61
N TYR A 341 13.32 -11.60 6.62
CA TYR A 341 12.95 -12.88 7.19
C TYR A 341 11.43 -12.98 7.30
N ALA A 342 10.86 -14.11 6.91
CA ALA A 342 9.45 -14.43 7.14
C ALA A 342 9.31 -15.81 7.78
N ILE A 343 8.48 -15.95 8.79
CA ILE A 343 8.09 -17.22 9.37
C ILE A 343 6.58 -17.24 9.51
N GLY A 344 5.97 -18.39 9.28
CA GLY A 344 4.52 -18.50 9.37
C GLY A 344 4.06 -19.92 9.19
N ASP A 345 2.76 -20.13 9.28
CA ASP A 345 2.16 -21.43 9.13
C ASP A 345 0.66 -21.35 8.84
N MET A 346 0.05 -22.47 8.43
CA MET A 346 -1.36 -22.70 8.18
C MET A 346 -1.82 -23.97 8.89
N LYS A 347 -2.84 -23.86 9.76
CA LYS A 347 -3.35 -25.00 10.54
C LYS A 347 -4.19 -25.97 9.69
N ASN A 348 -5.07 -25.44 8.84
CA ASN A 348 -6.06 -26.23 8.09
C ASN A 348 -5.97 -25.94 6.57
N PRO A 349 -4.82 -26.21 5.91
CA PRO A 349 -4.66 -25.93 4.48
C PRO A 349 -5.67 -26.68 3.60
N GLU A 350 -6.12 -27.87 4.01
CA GLU A 350 -7.06 -28.73 3.29
C GLU A 350 -8.45 -28.12 3.09
N ARG A 351 -8.82 -27.11 3.89
CA ARG A 351 -10.07 -26.36 3.72
C ARG A 351 -10.03 -25.43 2.50
N HIS A 352 -8.86 -25.19 1.93
CA HIS A 352 -8.66 -24.28 0.81
C HIS A 352 -8.45 -25.10 -0.45
N GLN A 353 -9.55 -25.41 -1.13
CA GLN A 353 -9.57 -26.30 -2.29
C GLN A 353 -9.38 -25.52 -3.60
N ASN A 354 -8.91 -26.24 -4.63
CA ASN A 354 -8.67 -25.76 -5.99
C ASN A 354 -7.59 -24.67 -6.12
N VAL A 355 -6.80 -24.45 -5.07
CA VAL A 355 -5.67 -23.52 -5.04
C VAL A 355 -4.45 -24.21 -4.43
N THR A 356 -3.26 -23.92 -4.96
CA THR A 356 -1.99 -24.52 -4.51
C THR A 356 -1.13 -23.45 -3.86
N PHE A 357 -0.63 -23.73 -2.65
CA PHE A 357 0.30 -22.86 -1.94
C PHE A 357 1.12 -23.65 -0.91
N GLY A 358 2.27 -23.12 -0.54
CA GLY A 358 3.13 -23.64 0.52
C GLY A 358 2.88 -22.99 1.88
N SER A 359 3.59 -23.48 2.90
CA SER A 359 3.62 -22.90 4.25
C SER A 359 5.03 -22.40 4.60
N LEU A 360 5.12 -21.34 5.39
CA LEU A 360 6.36 -20.68 5.85
C LEU A 360 6.99 -21.31 7.12
N LYS A 361 6.60 -22.55 7.48
CA LYS A 361 7.01 -23.25 8.71
C LYS A 361 8.52 -23.26 8.97
N LYS A 362 9.34 -23.31 7.92
CA LYS A 362 10.80 -23.47 8.03
C LYS A 362 11.55 -22.12 8.11
N GLY A 363 10.85 -20.99 7.97
CA GLY A 363 11.46 -19.68 7.85
C GLY A 363 12.03 -19.43 6.44
N TYR A 364 11.65 -18.30 5.85
CA TYR A 364 12.10 -17.78 4.57
C TYR A 364 13.11 -16.66 4.80
N THR A 365 14.22 -16.68 4.08
CA THR A 365 15.27 -15.67 4.15
C THR A 365 15.64 -15.17 2.77
N GLU A 366 15.72 -13.85 2.60
CA GLU A 366 16.37 -13.22 1.48
C GLU A 366 17.25 -12.06 1.93
N SER A 367 18.34 -11.83 1.21
CA SER A 367 19.21 -10.68 1.43
C SER A 367 19.65 -10.12 0.09
N GLY A 368 19.95 -8.83 0.06
CA GLY A 368 20.22 -8.11 -1.16
C GLY A 368 20.75 -6.72 -0.91
N PHE A 369 20.89 -5.97 -1.99
CA PHE A 369 21.23 -4.57 -1.95
C PHE A 369 20.51 -3.79 -3.04
N GLU A 370 20.28 -2.51 -2.79
CA GLU A 370 19.81 -1.56 -3.78
C GLU A 370 20.87 -0.49 -4.00
N LEU A 371 21.11 -0.12 -5.25
CA LEU A 371 21.86 1.06 -5.63
C LEU A 371 20.90 2.10 -6.19
N ASN A 372 20.47 3.00 -5.32
CA ASN A 372 19.49 4.04 -5.61
C ASN A 372 20.14 5.31 -6.19
N LYS A 373 19.33 6.19 -6.80
CA LYS A 373 19.75 7.51 -7.32
C LYS A 373 20.83 7.43 -8.42
N LEU A 374 20.68 6.47 -9.34
CA LEU A 374 21.55 6.31 -10.49
C LEU A 374 21.24 7.35 -11.59
N LEU A 375 20.00 7.36 -12.09
CA LEU A 375 19.56 8.28 -13.15
C LEU A 375 18.13 8.72 -12.87
N PHE A 376 17.84 10.02 -12.78
CA PHE A 376 16.48 10.56 -12.58
C PHE A 376 15.68 9.91 -11.42
N GLY A 377 16.35 9.51 -10.34
CA GLY A 377 15.73 8.82 -9.20
C GLY A 377 15.57 7.30 -9.36
N PHE A 378 15.86 6.76 -10.54
CA PHE A 378 15.94 5.30 -10.76
C PHE A 378 17.17 4.70 -10.10
N GLY A 379 17.05 3.44 -9.68
CA GLY A 379 18.13 2.62 -9.18
C GLY A 379 17.95 1.16 -9.54
N LEU A 380 18.83 0.31 -9.04
CA LEU A 380 18.80 -1.14 -9.26
C LEU A 380 18.75 -1.87 -7.92
N SER A 381 18.05 -3.00 -7.89
CA SER A 381 17.95 -3.90 -6.75
C SER A 381 18.39 -5.29 -7.17
N PHE A 382 19.22 -5.92 -6.33
CA PHE A 382 19.61 -7.30 -6.44
C PHE A 382 19.32 -8.01 -5.13
N THR A 383 18.58 -9.11 -5.18
CA THR A 383 18.21 -9.89 -3.99
C THR A 383 18.38 -11.38 -4.26
N TYR A 384 18.76 -12.13 -3.24
CA TYR A 384 18.95 -13.58 -3.29
C TYR A 384 18.23 -14.27 -2.13
N ARG A 385 17.41 -15.30 -2.41
CA ARG A 385 16.85 -16.18 -1.37
C ARG A 385 17.82 -17.30 -1.03
N TYR A 386 17.87 -17.64 0.25
CA TYR A 386 18.68 -18.74 0.77
C TYR A 386 17.94 -19.42 1.92
N GLY A 387 18.56 -20.44 2.52
CA GLY A 387 17.99 -21.15 3.67
C GLY A 387 16.99 -22.23 3.26
N ALA A 388 15.99 -22.48 4.11
CA ALA A 388 15.14 -23.67 4.01
C ALA A 388 14.23 -23.73 2.78
N TYR A 389 14.01 -22.59 2.12
CA TYR A 389 13.24 -22.51 0.88
C TYR A 389 14.12 -22.11 -0.31
N HIS A 390 15.41 -22.45 -0.30
CA HIS A 390 16.25 -22.34 -1.48
C HIS A 390 15.76 -23.29 -2.59
N LEU A 391 15.75 -22.81 -3.83
CA LEU A 391 15.31 -23.56 -5.01
C LEU A 391 16.49 -24.21 -5.72
N PRO A 392 16.30 -25.36 -6.42
CA PRO A 392 17.41 -26.08 -7.03
C PRO A 392 18.24 -25.26 -8.04
N SER A 393 17.59 -24.39 -8.81
CA SER A 393 18.25 -23.52 -9.79
C SER A 393 18.67 -22.19 -9.17
N ILE A 394 19.93 -21.80 -9.34
CA ILE A 394 20.45 -20.51 -8.84
C ILE A 394 19.64 -19.33 -9.42
N ALA A 395 19.26 -19.40 -10.70
CA ALA A 395 18.50 -18.34 -11.35
C ALA A 395 17.12 -18.12 -10.69
N ASP A 396 16.52 -19.18 -10.14
CA ASP A 396 15.23 -19.10 -9.45
C ASP A 396 15.31 -18.42 -8.09
N ASN A 397 16.52 -18.32 -7.53
CA ASN A 397 16.76 -17.70 -6.24
C ASN A 397 17.16 -16.22 -6.35
N VAL A 398 17.34 -15.70 -7.56
CA VAL A 398 17.79 -14.33 -7.82
C VAL A 398 16.63 -13.45 -8.27
N ALA A 399 16.57 -12.23 -7.75
CA ALA A 399 15.72 -11.17 -8.26
C ALA A 399 16.57 -9.95 -8.61
N PHE A 400 16.45 -9.50 -9.86
CA PHE A 400 17.02 -8.24 -10.34
C PHE A 400 15.87 -7.30 -10.74
N LYS A 401 15.86 -6.08 -10.20
CA LYS A 401 14.73 -5.15 -10.32
C LYS A 401 15.18 -3.70 -10.43
N PHE A 402 14.36 -2.84 -11.02
CA PHE A 402 14.52 -1.39 -10.88
C PHE A 402 14.04 -0.93 -9.49
N THR A 403 14.59 0.17 -9.01
CA THR A 403 14.01 0.93 -7.90
C THR A 403 13.68 2.32 -8.40
N PHE A 404 12.69 2.96 -7.78
CA PHE A 404 12.35 4.34 -8.09
C PHE A 404 12.15 5.11 -6.80
N ASN A 405 13.06 6.03 -6.52
CA ASN A 405 13.03 6.88 -5.34
C ASN A 405 13.06 8.33 -5.82
N LEU A 406 11.88 8.94 -5.97
CA LEU A 406 11.78 10.38 -6.12
C LEU A 406 11.92 11.02 -4.74
N THR A 407 13.13 11.44 -4.38
CA THR A 407 13.29 12.48 -3.35
C THR A 407 13.13 13.82 -4.05
N LEU A 408 11.98 14.46 -3.85
CA LEU A 408 11.77 15.87 -4.19
C LEU A 408 12.39 16.76 -3.13
#